data_AF-A0A1V9YYC6-F1
#
_entry.id   AF-A0A1V9YYC6-F1
#
_cell.length_a   1.000
_cell.length_b   1.000
_cell.length_c   1.000
_cell.angle_alpha   90.00
_cell.angle_beta   90.00
_cell.angle_gamma   90.00
#
_symmetry.space_group_name_H-M   'P 1'
#
loop_
_entity.id
_entity.type
_entity.pdbx_description
1 polymer ?
#
loop_
_entity_poly.entity_id
_entity_poly.type
_entity_poly.pdbx_seq_one_letter_code
_entity_poly.pdbx_strand_id
1 'polypeptide(L)' 'ANVVDPHVKLLGETAIVAFANVIQSATEPSVMYMETRVWNRASGKWKNVHFHRSSK' A
#
# COMPACT_ATOMS: atom_id res chain seq x y z
N ALA A 1 -3.85 -12.94 -2.08
CA ALA A 1 -3.65 -11.50 -1.83
C ALA A 1 -2.31 -11.34 -1.13
N ASN A 2 -1.49 -10.39 -1.57
CA ASN A 2 -0.13 -10.10 -1.10
C ASN A 2 -0.08 -9.06 0.03
N VAL A 3 -1.23 -8.60 0.52
CA VAL A 3 -1.37 -7.55 1.52
C VAL A 3 -1.50 -8.18 2.90
N VAL A 4 -0.57 -7.84 3.80
CA VAL A 4 -0.54 -8.30 5.19
C VAL A 4 -0.67 -7.10 6.11
N ASP A 5 -1.48 -7.27 7.17
CA ASP A 5 -1.74 -6.29 8.21
C ASP A 5 -2.08 -4.87 7.70
N PRO A 6 -3.08 -4.73 6.81
CA PRO A 6 -3.41 -3.44 6.22
C PRO A 6 -3.97 -2.47 7.27
N HIS A 7 -3.41 -1.27 7.28
CA HIS A 7 -3.87 -0.14 8.09
C HIS A 7 -4.34 0.98 7.17
N VAL A 8 -5.55 1.47 7.41
CA VAL A 8 -6.15 2.56 6.65
C VAL A 8 -6.50 3.71 7.58
N LYS A 9 -6.02 4.91 7.26
CA LYS A 9 -6.40 6.15 7.94
C LYS A 9 -7.03 7.12 6.96
N LEU A 10 -8.30 7.47 7.21
CA LEU A 10 -9.00 8.50 6.44
C LEU A 10 -8.71 9.88 7.04
N LEU A 11 -8.44 10.85 6.16
CA LEU A 11 -8.07 12.24 6.43
C LEU A 11 -8.86 13.14 5.47
N GLY A 12 -10.17 13.27 5.70
CA GLY A 12 -11.07 13.98 4.78
C GLY A 12 -11.14 13.29 3.42
N GLU A 13 -10.77 14.01 2.36
CA GLU A 13 -10.68 13.47 0.99
C GLU A 13 -9.37 12.71 0.73
N THR A 14 -8.50 12.56 1.72
CA THR A 14 -7.25 11.81 1.60
C THR A 14 -7.33 10.52 2.43
N ALA A 15 -6.73 9.44 1.96
CA ALA A 15 -6.58 8.20 2.71
C ALA A 15 -5.13 7.73 2.66
N ILE A 16 -4.59 7.31 3.79
CA ILE A 16 -3.30 6.64 3.89
C ILE A 16 -3.58 5.15 4.03
N VAL A 17 -3.00 4.33 3.15
CA VAL A 17 -3.09 2.88 3.17
C VAL A 17 -1.68 2.33 3.34
N ALA A 18 -1.39 1.74 4.50
CA ALA A 18 -0.10 1.15 4.81
C ALA A 18 -0.24 -0.36 5.01
N PHE A 19 0.70 -1.15 4.49
CA PHE A 19 0.67 -2.61 4.58
C PHE A 19 2.06 -3.21 4.35
N ALA A 20 2.25 -4.45 4.80
CA ALA A 20 3.34 -5.29 4.32
C ALA A 20 2.93 -5.99 3.02
N ASN A 21 3.72 -5.82 1.96
CA ASN A 21 3.53 -6.44 0.65
C ASN A 21 4.43 -7.66 0.53
N VAL A 22 3.85 -8.86 0.50
CA VAL A 22 4.58 -10.13 0.38
C VAL A 22 4.48 -10.65 -1.05
N ILE A 23 5.63 -10.74 -1.73
CA ILE A 23 5.73 -11.30 -3.07
C ILE A 23 6.35 -12.69 -2.95
N GLN A 24 5.51 -13.71 -3.16
CA GLN A 24 5.92 -15.10 -3.12
C GLN A 24 6.45 -15.53 -4.48
N SER A 25 7.55 -16.28 -4.50
CA SER A 25 8.09 -16.91 -5.69
C SER A 25 8.27 -18.40 -5.44
N ALA A 26 8.02 -19.21 -6.48
CA ALA A 26 8.20 -20.67 -6.44
C ALA A 26 9.64 -21.09 -6.77
N THR A 27 10.39 -20.22 -7.46
CA THR A 27 11.75 -20.50 -7.95
C THR A 27 12.82 -19.64 -7.30
N GLU A 28 12.42 -18.50 -6.73
CA GLU A 28 13.31 -17.54 -6.07
C GLU A 28 12.90 -17.37 -4.60
N PRO A 29 13.78 -16.85 -3.73
CA PRO A 29 13.39 -16.44 -2.39
C PRO A 29 12.22 -15.44 -2.43
N SER A 30 11.22 -15.67 -1.56
CA SER A 30 10.12 -14.73 -1.38
C SER A 30 10.63 -13.43 -0.75
N VAL A 31 10.05 -12.29 -1.15
CA VAL A 31 10.46 -10.96 -0.66
C VAL A 31 9.29 -10.23 -0.02
N MET A 32 9.61 -9.30 0.88
CA MET A 32 8.65 -8.46 1.59
C MET A 32 9.08 -7.00 1.50
N TYR A 33 8.10 -6.12 1.27
CA TYR A 33 8.29 -4.67 1.37
C TYR A 33 7.26 -4.05 2.30
N MET A 34 7.61 -2.95 2.95
CA MET A 34 6.61 -2.07 3.56
C MET A 34 6.15 -1.07 2.52
N GLU A 35 4.84 -0.95 2.31
CA GLU A 35 4.25 0.03 1.40
C GLU A 35 3.34 0.99 2.16
N THR A 36 3.50 2.29 1.89
CA THR A 36 2.54 3.33 2.27
C THR A 36 2.05 4.00 0.99
N ARG A 37 0.74 4.02 0.78
CA ARG A 37 0.08 4.63 -0.37
C ARG A 37 -0.83 5.75 0.11
N VAL A 38 -0.65 6.93 -0.46
CA VAL A 38 -1.56 8.06 -0.25
C VAL A 38 -2.54 8.11 -1.40
N TRP A 39 -3.82 8.12 -1.05
CA TRP A 39 -4.93 8.23 -1.97
C TRP A 39 -5.62 9.57 -1.74
N ASN A 40 -6.07 10.22 -2.80
CA ASN A 40 -6.91 11.40 -2.72
C ASN A 40 -8.18 11.19 -3.55
N ARG A 41 -9.32 11.66 -3.03
CA ARG A 41 -10.63 11.57 -3.66
C ARG A 41 -10.93 12.90 -4.34
N ALA A 42 -10.91 12.89 -5.67
CA ALA A 42 -11.29 14.05 -6.48
C ALA A 42 -12.46 13.67 -7.38
N SER A 43 -13.51 14.50 -7.40
CA SER A 43 -14.73 14.27 -8.19
C SER A 43 -15.35 12.87 -7.94
N GLY A 44 -15.38 12.46 -6.67
CA GLY A 44 -15.93 11.16 -6.25
C GLY A 44 -15.05 9.94 -6.55
N LYS A 45 -13.86 10.11 -7.15
CA LYS A 45 -12.96 9.00 -7.50
C LYS A 45 -11.68 9.05 -6.70
N TRP A 46 -11.29 7.90 -6.16
CA TRP A 46 -10.00 7.74 -5.49
C TRP A 46 -8.87 7.59 -6.52
N LYS A 47 -7.79 8.32 -6.32
CA LYS A 47 -6.54 8.18 -7.09
C LYS A 47 -5.38 7.99 -6.13
N ASN A 48 -4.49 7.06 -6.43
CA ASN A 48 -3.22 6.98 -5.73
C ASN A 48 -2.36 8.16 -6.20
N VAL A 49 -2.05 9.06 -5.29
CA VAL A 49 -1.31 10.30 -5.59
C VAL A 49 0.15 10.24 -5.14
N HIS A 50 0.47 9.32 -4.24
CA HIS A 50 1.83 9.07 -3.78
C HIS A 50 1.97 7.64 -3.27
N PHE A 51 3.18 7.11 -3.35
CA PHE A 51 3.56 5.88 -2.67
C PHE A 51 4.99 5.97 -2.15
N HIS A 52 5.22 5.30 -1.03
CA HIS A 52 6.54 5.01 -0.49
C HIS A 52 6.67 3.49 -0.36
N ARG A 53 7.82 2.95 -0.75
CA ARG A 53 8.19 1.56 -0.53
C ARG A 53 9.57 1.49 0.12
N SER A 54 9.68 0.72 1.19
CA SER A 54 10.97 0.37 1.79
C SER A 54 11.15 -1.14 1.87
N SER A 55 12.39 -1.59 1.74
CA SER A 55 12.77 -2.93 2.19
C SER A 55 12.92 -2.92 3.70
N LYS A 56 12.60 -4.05 4.33
CA LYS A 56 13.05 -4.29 5.69
C LYS A 56 14.56 -4.56 5.71
#